data_AF-S7WR62-F1
#
_entry.id   AF-S7WR62-F1
#
_cell.length_a   1.000
_cell.length_b   1.000
_cell.length_c   1.000
_cell.angle_alpha   90.00
_cell.angle_beta   90.00
_cell.angle_gamma   90.00
#
_symmetry.space_group_name_H-M   'P 1'
#
loop_
_entity.id
_entity.type
_entity.pdbx_description
1 polymer ?
#
loop_
_entity_poly.entity_id
_entity_poly.type
_entity_poly.pdbx_seq_one_letter_code
_entity_poly.pdbx_strand_id
1 'polypeptide(L)'
;MVKKRGFITEKDLLELNALCLVLPGPTSTQTISAIGFRVGGPFLAYLSLLVWVLPATILMIATAFLIEYLQSNTKGELGFAKFIQPMAIGYIIYASQITIKKMIHTVEAAILMMIAAFIAFFYNSPFIFPIMLLVGGLITTHNYNKQPIIEEKSEINISWSNFILWAGVLIGAAVLGHYTKFFAS
;
A
#
# COMPACT_ATOMS: atom_id res chain seq x y z
N MET A 1 7.59 -19.92 4.95
CA MET A 1 8.96 -19.46 5.33
C MET A 1 9.10 -19.16 6.83
N VAL A 2 8.42 -19.90 7.72
CA VAL A 2 8.66 -19.88 9.19
C VAL A 2 9.55 -21.06 9.64
N LYS A 3 9.68 -22.10 8.81
CA LYS A 3 10.32 -23.37 9.20
C LYS A 3 11.81 -23.51 8.96
N LYS A 4 12.53 -22.56 8.36
CA LYS A 4 13.89 -22.87 7.84
C LYS A 4 15.08 -22.01 8.27
N ARG A 5 14.91 -20.85 8.93
CA ARG A 5 16.10 -20.05 9.35
C ARG A 5 16.06 -19.30 10.68
N GLY A 6 15.02 -19.42 11.50
CA GLY A 6 15.08 -19.01 12.93
C GLY A 6 15.41 -17.53 13.23
N PHE A 7 15.41 -16.62 12.25
CA PHE A 7 15.76 -15.21 12.46
C PHE A 7 14.64 -14.40 13.12
N ILE A 8 13.38 -14.85 13.01
CA ILE A 8 12.19 -14.20 13.57
C ILE A 8 11.23 -15.30 14.01
N THR A 9 10.72 -15.25 15.24
CA THR A 9 9.72 -16.22 15.72
C THR A 9 8.34 -15.91 15.13
N GLU A 10 7.44 -16.89 15.12
CA GLU A 10 6.06 -16.68 14.63
C GLU A 10 5.33 -15.60 15.44
N LYS A 11 5.64 -15.48 16.74
CA LYS A 11 5.16 -14.39 17.60
C LYS A 11 5.67 -13.02 17.15
N ASP A 12 6.96 -12.89 16.88
CA ASP A 12 7.54 -11.63 16.38
C ASP A 12 6.91 -11.19 15.04
N LEU A 13 6.59 -12.14 14.15
CA LEU A 13 5.92 -11.83 12.87
C LEU A 13 4.48 -11.34 13.07
N LEU A 14 3.75 -11.94 14.02
CA LEU A 14 2.40 -11.50 14.36
C LEU A 14 2.43 -10.10 14.99
N GLU A 15 3.39 -9.81 15.87
CA GLU A 15 3.60 -8.49 16.47
C GLU A 15 3.97 -7.43 15.42
N LEU A 16 4.88 -7.76 14.50
CA LEU A 16 5.23 -6.87 13.39
C LEU A 16 4.02 -6.55 12.52
N ASN A 17 3.23 -7.57 12.19
CA ASN A 17 2.04 -7.40 11.37
C ASN A 17 1.00 -6.52 12.10
N ALA A 18 0.82 -6.71 13.40
CA ALA A 18 -0.03 -5.84 14.22
C ALA A 18 0.47 -4.39 14.25
N LEU A 19 1.78 -4.16 14.40
CA LEU A 19 2.39 -2.83 14.33
C LEU A 19 2.16 -2.17 12.96
N CYS A 20 2.25 -2.93 11.89
CA CYS A 20 1.99 -2.45 10.53
C CYS A 20 0.52 -2.05 10.34
N LEU A 21 -0.43 -2.70 11.01
CA LEU A 21 -1.85 -2.33 10.97
C LEU A 21 -2.16 -1.02 11.72
N VAL A 22 -1.35 -0.67 12.73
CA VAL A 22 -1.51 0.58 13.50
C VAL A 22 -0.88 1.77 12.76
N LEU A 23 0.22 1.54 12.04
CA LEU A 23 0.87 2.59 11.28
C LEU A 23 0.02 2.98 10.05
N PRO A 24 -0.10 4.28 9.73
CA PRO A 24 -0.75 4.69 8.49
C PRO A 24 0.11 4.28 7.29
N GLY A 25 -0.44 3.45 6.41
CA GLY A 25 0.24 3.03 5.19
C GLY A 25 -0.31 1.72 4.61
N PRO A 26 0.14 1.34 3.41
CA PRO A 26 -0.21 0.07 2.82
C PRO A 26 0.50 -1.07 3.55
N THR A 27 -0.28 -2.01 4.10
CA THR A 27 0.19 -3.11 4.94
C THR A 27 1.31 -3.92 4.27
N SER A 28 1.29 -4.09 2.94
CA SER A 28 2.33 -4.79 2.18
C SER A 28 3.73 -4.15 2.35
N THR A 29 3.83 -2.84 2.16
CA THR A 29 5.10 -2.10 2.27
C THR A 29 5.55 -2.02 3.72
N GLN A 30 4.61 -1.83 4.64
CA GLN A 30 4.90 -1.76 6.08
C GLN A 30 5.43 -3.10 6.59
N THR A 31 4.80 -4.22 6.24
CA THR A 31 5.24 -5.57 6.67
C THR A 31 6.65 -5.87 6.15
N ILE A 32 6.96 -5.56 4.89
CA ILE A 32 8.29 -5.79 4.31
C ILE A 32 9.36 -4.91 4.97
N SER A 33 9.05 -3.65 5.24
CA SER A 33 9.95 -2.71 5.93
C SER A 33 10.21 -3.16 7.36
N ALA A 34 9.15 -3.54 8.08
CA ALA A 34 9.23 -3.96 9.46
C ALA A 34 10.04 -5.26 9.58
N ILE A 35 9.82 -6.22 8.69
CA ILE A 35 10.62 -7.46 8.63
C ILE A 35 12.09 -7.11 8.37
N GLY A 36 12.40 -6.24 7.40
CA GLY A 36 13.77 -5.79 7.13
C GLY A 36 14.42 -5.11 8.33
N PHE A 37 13.66 -4.30 9.07
CA PHE A 37 14.10 -3.63 10.29
C PHE A 37 14.40 -4.62 11.42
N ARG A 38 13.57 -5.65 11.59
CA ARG A 38 13.75 -6.67 12.63
C ARG A 38 14.91 -7.63 12.32
N VAL A 39 15.13 -8.00 11.06
CA VAL A 39 16.19 -8.94 10.66
C VAL A 39 17.59 -8.32 10.74
N GLY A 40 17.76 -7.03 10.43
CA GLY A 40 19.10 -6.42 10.43
C GLY A 40 19.14 -4.92 10.61
N GLY A 41 18.17 -4.36 11.33
CA GLY A 41 18.12 -2.94 11.65
C GLY A 41 17.73 -2.05 10.46
N PRO A 42 17.86 -0.72 10.63
CA PRO A 42 17.35 0.25 9.66
C PRO A 42 17.95 0.10 8.27
N PHE A 43 19.24 -0.21 8.16
CA PHE A 43 19.91 -0.37 6.87
C PHE A 43 19.31 -1.51 6.03
N LEU A 44 19.00 -2.66 6.65
CA LEU A 44 18.34 -3.76 5.95
C LEU A 44 16.87 -3.45 5.60
N ALA A 45 16.18 -2.62 6.39
CA ALA A 45 14.84 -2.14 6.06
C ALA A 45 14.84 -1.27 4.78
N TYR A 46 15.85 -0.40 4.63
CA TYR A 46 15.99 0.37 3.39
C TYR A 46 16.34 -0.51 2.21
N LEU A 47 17.28 -1.44 2.38
CA LEU A 47 17.68 -2.34 1.31
C LEU A 47 16.50 -3.22 0.87
N SER A 48 15.69 -3.71 1.81
CA SER A 48 14.51 -4.51 1.49
C SER A 48 13.46 -3.71 0.72
N LEU A 49 13.22 -2.44 1.10
CA LEU A 49 12.34 -1.54 0.37
C LEU A 49 12.86 -1.23 -1.05
N LEU A 50 14.16 -0.96 -1.18
CA LEU A 50 14.80 -0.63 -2.46
C LEU A 50 14.72 -1.85 -3.40
N VAL A 51 15.08 -3.03 -2.91
CA VAL A 51 14.97 -4.29 -3.67
C VAL A 51 13.51 -4.61 -4.01
N TRP A 52 12.56 -4.24 -3.16
CA TRP A 52 11.14 -4.45 -3.40
C TRP A 52 10.56 -3.55 -4.50
N VAL A 53 10.97 -2.27 -4.55
CA VAL A 53 10.46 -1.33 -5.56
C VAL A 53 11.15 -1.47 -6.92
N LEU A 54 12.44 -1.87 -6.95
CA LEU A 54 13.23 -2.04 -8.17
C LEU A 54 12.59 -2.85 -9.30
N PRO A 55 12.04 -4.06 -9.07
CA PRO A 55 11.46 -4.84 -10.16
C PRO A 55 10.26 -4.14 -10.79
N ALA A 56 9.43 -3.48 -9.98
CA ALA A 56 8.27 -2.74 -10.46
C ALA A 56 8.71 -1.53 -11.31
N THR A 57 9.71 -0.76 -10.85
CA THR A 57 10.23 0.39 -11.62
C THR A 57 10.92 -0.02 -12.91
N ILE A 58 11.73 -1.09 -12.91
CA ILE A 58 12.35 -1.61 -14.13
C ILE A 58 11.29 -2.02 -15.16
N LEU A 59 10.26 -2.75 -14.74
CA LEU A 59 9.17 -3.15 -15.64
C LEU A 59 8.40 -1.95 -16.20
N MET A 60 8.12 -0.94 -15.37
CA MET A 60 7.45 0.29 -15.83
C MET A 60 8.29 1.05 -16.86
N ILE A 61 9.59 1.21 -16.60
CA ILE A 61 10.51 1.90 -17.51
C ILE A 61 10.63 1.11 -18.83
N ALA A 62 10.82 -0.21 -18.77
CA ALA A 62 10.89 -1.06 -19.95
C ALA A 62 9.61 -0.99 -20.80
N THR A 63 8.44 -0.98 -20.14
CA THR A 63 7.14 -0.84 -20.82
C THR A 63 6.99 0.54 -21.47
N ALA A 64 7.45 1.61 -20.80
CA ALA A 64 7.41 2.96 -21.36
C ALA A 64 8.24 3.06 -22.65
N PHE A 65 9.49 2.58 -22.63
CA PHE A 65 10.34 2.53 -23.82
C PHE A 65 9.73 1.69 -24.94
N LEU A 66 9.11 0.55 -24.60
CA LEU A 66 8.44 -0.31 -25.57
C LEU A 66 7.28 0.43 -26.26
N ILE A 67 6.46 1.15 -25.49
CA ILE A 67 5.34 1.95 -26.03
C ILE A 67 5.87 3.04 -26.96
N GLU A 68 6.91 3.77 -26.56
CA GLU A 68 7.52 4.84 -27.37
C GLU A 68 8.13 4.30 -28.68
N TYR A 69 8.77 3.13 -28.62
CA TYR A 69 9.30 2.43 -29.80
C TYR A 69 8.19 2.00 -30.76
N LEU A 70 7.08 1.44 -30.25
CA LEU A 70 5.93 1.04 -31.08
C LEU A 70 5.24 2.26 -31.72
N GLN A 71 5.13 3.38 -30.99
CA GLN A 71 4.53 4.62 -31.52
C GLN A 71 5.33 5.25 -32.66
N SER A 72 6.67 5.22 -32.58
CA SER A 72 7.56 5.82 -33.57
C SER A 72 7.69 4.98 -34.85
N ASN A 73 7.62 3.65 -34.76
CA ASN A 73 7.86 2.76 -35.89
C ASN A 73 6.57 2.26 -36.58
N THR A 74 5.45 2.14 -35.86
CA THR A 74 4.19 1.62 -36.45
C THR A 74 2.98 2.46 -36.05
N LYS A 75 2.58 3.39 -36.93
CA LYS A 75 1.37 4.20 -36.75
C LYS A 75 0.12 3.30 -36.78
N GLY A 76 -0.49 3.04 -35.62
CA GLY A 76 -1.78 2.36 -35.48
C GLY A 76 -1.81 1.12 -34.58
N GLU A 77 -0.65 0.60 -34.14
CA GLU A 77 -0.59 -0.64 -33.36
C GLU A 77 -0.93 -0.50 -31.87
N LEU A 78 -1.03 0.72 -31.32
CA LEU A 78 -1.51 0.94 -29.95
C LEU A 78 -3.01 0.64 -29.75
N GLY A 79 -3.68 0.09 -30.76
CA GLY A 79 -5.05 -0.39 -30.66
C GLY A 79 -5.25 -1.42 -29.53
N PHE A 80 -4.21 -2.10 -29.04
CA PHE A 80 -4.31 -2.96 -27.85
C PHE A 80 -4.32 -2.17 -26.53
N ALA A 81 -3.67 -1.00 -26.48
CA ALA A 81 -3.55 -0.20 -25.26
C ALA A 81 -4.91 0.32 -24.78
N LYS A 82 -5.90 0.46 -25.68
CA LYS A 82 -7.30 0.77 -25.32
C LYS A 82 -7.92 -0.27 -24.39
N PHE A 83 -7.43 -1.51 -24.39
CA PHE A 83 -7.89 -2.57 -23.50
C PHE A 83 -7.28 -2.48 -22.09
N ILE A 84 -6.22 -1.68 -21.89
CA ILE A 84 -5.61 -1.49 -20.56
C ILE A 84 -6.61 -0.84 -19.59
N GLN A 85 -7.37 0.15 -20.04
CA GLN A 85 -8.41 0.81 -19.23
C GLN A 85 -9.47 -0.18 -18.71
N PRO A 86 -10.19 -0.96 -19.55
CA PRO A 86 -11.15 -1.94 -19.08
C PRO A 86 -10.50 -3.09 -18.29
N MET A 87 -9.26 -3.50 -18.60
CA MET A 87 -8.53 -4.48 -17.78
C MET A 87 -8.27 -3.96 -16.36
N ALA A 88 -7.87 -2.69 -16.21
CA ALA A 88 -7.67 -2.07 -14.90
C ALA A 88 -8.97 -2.01 -14.09
N ILE A 89 -10.09 -1.66 -14.73
CA ILE A 89 -11.41 -1.70 -14.09
C ILE A 89 -11.75 -3.12 -13.64
N GLY A 90 -11.54 -4.14 -14.49
CA GLY A 90 -11.75 -5.54 -14.14
C GLY A 90 -10.91 -6.00 -12.94
N TYR A 91 -9.65 -5.59 -12.89
CA TYR A 91 -8.75 -5.85 -11.76
C TYR A 91 -9.27 -5.21 -10.46
N ILE A 92 -9.69 -3.94 -10.51
CA ILE A 92 -10.24 -3.23 -9.34
C ILE A 92 -11.52 -3.91 -8.84
N ILE A 93 -12.41 -4.33 -9.74
CA ILE A 93 -13.64 -5.05 -9.38
C ILE A 93 -13.30 -6.36 -8.67
N TYR A 94 -12.36 -7.15 -9.22
CA TYR A 94 -11.94 -8.40 -8.60
C TYR A 94 -11.31 -8.20 -7.21
N ALA A 95 -10.40 -7.24 -7.09
CA ALA A 95 -9.76 -6.88 -5.82
C ALA A 95 -10.78 -6.37 -4.79
N SER A 96 -11.77 -5.59 -5.23
CA SER A 96 -12.87 -5.11 -4.40
C SER A 96 -13.72 -6.28 -3.89
N GLN A 97 -14.09 -7.23 -4.75
CA GLN A 97 -14.89 -8.40 -4.33
C GLN A 97 -14.18 -9.25 -3.28
N ILE A 98 -12.87 -9.47 -3.42
CA ILE A 98 -12.08 -10.19 -2.42
C ILE A 98 -12.08 -9.43 -1.09
N THR A 99 -11.88 -8.11 -1.15
CA THR A 99 -11.82 -7.25 0.03
C THR A 99 -13.17 -7.19 0.76
N ILE A 100 -14.27 -7.03 0.02
CA ILE A 100 -15.65 -7.04 0.55
C ILE A 100 -15.94 -8.34 1.30
N LYS A 101 -15.65 -9.49 0.68
CA LYS A 101 -15.88 -10.81 1.31
C LYS A 101 -15.06 -11.04 2.59
N LYS A 102 -13.92 -10.37 2.71
CA LYS A 102 -13.04 -10.44 3.88
C LYS A 102 -13.39 -9.45 5.00
N MET A 103 -14.00 -8.32 4.68
CA MET A 103 -14.27 -7.26 5.67
C MET A 103 -15.73 -7.22 6.11
N ILE A 104 -16.68 -7.63 5.26
CA ILE A 104 -18.11 -7.49 5.53
C ILE A 104 -18.67 -8.84 5.97
N HIS A 105 -18.77 -8.99 7.29
CA HIS A 105 -19.36 -10.16 7.93
C HIS A 105 -20.72 -9.89 8.59
N THR A 106 -21.13 -8.62 8.69
CA THR A 106 -22.39 -8.21 9.33
C THR A 106 -23.30 -7.46 8.36
N VAL A 107 -24.61 -7.56 8.59
CA VAL A 107 -25.63 -6.85 7.80
C VAL A 107 -25.44 -5.34 7.90
N GLU A 108 -25.04 -4.84 9.07
CA GLU A 108 -24.73 -3.42 9.29
C GLU A 108 -23.58 -2.94 8.40
N ALA A 109 -22.47 -3.69 8.33
CA ALA A 109 -21.34 -3.36 7.47
C ALA A 109 -21.73 -3.40 5.98
N ALA A 110 -22.62 -4.32 5.59
CA ALA A 110 -23.13 -4.38 4.22
C ALA A 110 -23.99 -3.16 3.85
N ILE A 111 -24.86 -2.71 4.77
CA ILE A 111 -25.67 -1.50 4.60
C ILE A 111 -24.77 -0.26 4.50
N LEU A 112 -23.79 -0.12 5.41
CA LEU A 112 -22.84 0.98 5.38
C LEU A 112 -22.03 1.01 4.08
N MET A 113 -21.55 -0.14 3.61
CA MET A 113 -20.85 -0.27 2.32
C MET A 113 -21.73 0.20 1.17
N MET A 114 -22.99 -0.23 1.12
CA MET A 114 -23.91 0.12 0.03
C MET A 114 -24.24 1.61 0.01
N ILE A 115 -24.45 2.23 1.17
CA ILE A 115 -24.62 3.68 1.29
C ILE A 115 -23.34 4.41 0.86
N ALA A 116 -22.17 3.93 1.30
CA ALA A 116 -20.88 4.52 0.92
C ALA A 116 -20.65 4.47 -0.59
N ALA A 117 -20.92 3.32 -1.21
CA ALA A 117 -20.79 3.13 -2.64
C ALA A 117 -21.77 4.04 -3.41
N PHE A 118 -23.02 4.17 -2.93
CA PHE A 118 -24.00 5.06 -3.53
C PHE A 118 -23.55 6.52 -3.47
N ILE A 119 -23.14 7.01 -2.30
CA ILE A 119 -22.69 8.40 -2.14
C ILE A 119 -21.43 8.65 -2.98
N ALA A 120 -20.45 7.74 -2.98
CA ALA A 120 -19.23 7.87 -3.76
C ALA A 120 -19.50 7.88 -5.28
N PHE A 121 -20.54 7.16 -5.75
CA PHE A 121 -20.91 7.14 -7.16
C PHE A 121 -21.48 8.49 -7.63
N PHE A 122 -22.33 9.13 -6.82
CA PHE A 122 -22.95 10.41 -7.17
C PHE A 122 -22.07 11.63 -6.85
N TYR A 123 -21.22 11.55 -5.82
CA TYR A 123 -20.40 12.66 -5.35
C TYR A 123 -18.90 12.35 -5.49
N ASN A 124 -18.30 12.85 -6.57
CA ASN A 124 -16.86 12.75 -6.83
C ASN A 124 -16.09 13.92 -6.18
N SER A 125 -16.18 14.04 -4.85
CA SER A 125 -15.38 15.02 -4.09
C SER A 125 -14.35 14.31 -3.21
N PRO A 126 -13.08 14.78 -3.15
CA PRO A 126 -12.03 14.18 -2.31
C PRO A 126 -12.41 14.11 -0.82
N PHE A 127 -13.31 14.99 -0.37
CA PHE A 127 -13.76 15.07 1.02
C PHE A 127 -14.79 14.00 1.41
N ILE A 128 -15.41 13.32 0.43
CA ILE A 128 -16.42 12.28 0.69
C ILE A 128 -15.80 11.09 1.41
N PHE A 129 -14.60 10.66 1.03
CA PHE A 129 -13.94 9.51 1.66
C PHE A 129 -13.64 9.73 3.16
N PRO A 130 -12.99 10.83 3.59
CA PRO A 130 -12.80 11.12 5.01
C PRO A 130 -14.11 11.18 5.81
N ILE A 131 -15.12 11.86 5.27
CA ILE A 131 -16.42 12.02 5.95
C ILE A 131 -17.10 10.67 6.12
N MET A 132 -17.13 9.86 5.06
CA MET A 132 -17.72 8.51 5.10
C MET A 132 -16.99 7.61 6.10
N LEU A 133 -15.67 7.73 6.18
CA LEU A 133 -14.85 6.97 7.13
C LEU A 133 -15.15 7.39 8.57
N LEU A 134 -15.28 8.69 8.85
CA LEU A 134 -15.67 9.18 10.18
C LEU A 134 -17.08 8.72 10.57
N VAL A 135 -18.06 8.86 9.67
CA VAL A 135 -19.45 8.45 9.94
C VAL A 135 -19.56 6.93 10.11
N GLY A 136 -18.95 6.16 9.20
CA GLY A 136 -18.91 4.70 9.30
C GLY A 136 -18.20 4.24 10.57
N GLY A 137 -17.11 4.91 10.95
CA GLY A 137 -16.40 4.68 12.21
C GLY A 137 -17.29 4.91 13.43
N LEU A 138 -17.95 6.07 13.52
CA LEU A 138 -18.83 6.40 14.66
C LEU A 138 -20.01 5.43 14.81
N ILE A 139 -20.65 5.04 13.70
CA ILE A 139 -21.76 4.07 13.72
C ILE A 139 -21.25 2.70 14.15
N THR A 140 -20.10 2.28 13.63
CA THR A 140 -19.46 1.00 13.97
C THR A 140 -19.02 0.98 15.43
N THR A 141 -18.50 2.10 15.97
CA THR A 141 -18.09 2.21 17.37
C THR A 141 -19.28 2.06 18.33
N HIS A 142 -20.48 2.48 17.94
CA HIS A 142 -21.67 2.31 18.79
C HIS A 142 -22.06 0.83 18.98
N ASN A 143 -21.74 -0.04 18.01
CA ASN A 143 -21.98 -1.49 18.06
C ASN A 143 -20.73 -2.32 18.42
N TYR A 144 -19.83 -1.73 19.24
CA TYR A 144 -18.52 -2.29 19.63
C TYR A 144 -18.57 -3.73 20.16
N ASN A 145 -19.69 -4.14 20.78
CA ASN A 145 -19.84 -5.45 21.43
C ASN A 145 -19.87 -6.66 20.47
N LYS A 146 -19.86 -6.46 19.15
CA LYS A 146 -19.89 -7.55 18.14
C LYS A 146 -18.66 -7.60 17.23
N GLN A 147 -17.68 -6.72 17.45
CA GLN A 147 -16.46 -6.70 16.66
C GLN A 147 -15.42 -7.63 17.28
N PRO A 148 -14.64 -8.38 16.47
CA PRO A 148 -13.54 -9.17 17.01
C PRO A 148 -12.54 -8.22 17.66
N ILE A 149 -12.50 -8.27 18.99
CA ILE A 149 -11.57 -7.54 19.82
C ILE A 149 -10.19 -8.10 19.49
N ILE A 150 -9.36 -7.32 18.81
CA ILE A 150 -7.94 -7.65 18.67
C ILE A 150 -7.30 -7.17 19.98
N GLU A 151 -7.38 -8.04 20.99
CA GLU A 151 -6.48 -8.03 22.15
C GLU A 151 -5.05 -8.20 21.61
N GLU A 152 -4.00 -7.50 22.01
CA GLU A 152 -3.70 -6.89 23.29
C GLU A 152 -2.62 -5.82 23.06
N LYS A 153 -2.66 -4.77 23.86
CA LYS A 153 -1.86 -3.55 23.77
C LYS A 153 -0.44 -3.82 24.30
N SER A 154 0.59 -3.74 23.46
CA SER A 154 1.99 -3.72 23.93
C SER A 154 2.68 -2.39 23.60
N GLU A 155 3.49 -1.93 24.55
CA GLU A 155 4.07 -0.58 24.60
C GLU A 155 5.07 -0.35 23.45
N ILE A 156 4.80 0.66 22.62
CA ILE A 156 5.62 0.99 21.46
C ILE A 156 6.83 1.82 21.92
N ASN A 157 8.02 1.22 21.96
CA ASN A 157 9.27 1.95 22.20
C ASN A 157 9.86 2.43 20.86
N ILE A 158 9.59 3.69 20.51
CA ILE A 158 10.01 4.32 19.24
C ILE A 158 11.42 4.90 19.39
N SER A 159 12.40 4.33 18.68
CA SER A 159 13.76 4.87 18.59
C SER A 159 13.86 5.94 17.49
N TRP A 160 13.88 7.21 17.90
CA TRP A 160 13.88 8.41 17.05
C TRP A 160 15.08 8.54 16.10
N SER A 161 16.18 7.81 16.36
CA SER A 161 17.38 7.82 15.51
C SER A 161 17.12 7.33 14.08
N ASN A 162 16.11 6.47 13.89
CA ASN A 162 15.74 5.95 12.56
C ASN A 162 15.10 7.01 11.65
N PHE A 163 14.53 8.08 12.23
CA PHE A 163 13.92 9.17 11.49
C PHE A 163 14.96 10.02 10.76
N ILE A 164 16.15 10.17 11.35
CA ILE A 164 17.27 10.93 10.79
C ILE A 164 17.86 10.20 9.57
N LEU A 165 17.93 8.86 9.61
CA LEU A 165 18.32 8.07 8.44
C LEU A 165 17.33 8.25 7.27
N TRP A 166 16.03 8.38 7.58
CA TRP A 166 14.97 8.57 6.57
C TRP A 166 15.11 9.92 5.87
N ALA A 167 15.36 10.97 6.65
CA ALA A 167 15.65 12.30 6.12
C ALA A 167 16.89 12.30 5.21
N GLY A 168 17.97 11.61 5.61
CA GLY A 168 19.20 11.51 4.82
C GLY A 168 19.01 10.84 3.46
N VAL A 169 18.27 9.72 3.40
CA VAL A 169 17.99 9.00 2.14
C VAL A 169 17.12 9.83 1.21
N LEU A 170 16.08 10.49 1.73
CA LEU A 170 15.22 11.35 0.91
C LEU A 170 15.97 12.55 0.34
N ILE A 171 16.86 13.17 1.13
CA ILE A 171 17.72 14.24 0.65
C ILE A 171 18.67 13.72 -0.44
N GLY A 172 19.30 12.56 -0.25
CA GLY A 172 20.16 11.94 -1.27
C GLY A 172 19.43 11.63 -2.57
N ALA A 173 18.23 11.05 -2.49
CA ALA A 173 17.39 10.77 -3.65
C ALA A 173 16.91 12.04 -4.36
N ALA A 174 16.54 13.09 -3.60
CA ALA A 174 16.15 14.37 -4.15
C ALA A 174 17.30 15.06 -4.89
N VAL A 175 18.51 14.99 -4.34
CA VAL A 175 19.72 15.53 -4.97
C VAL A 175 20.05 14.78 -6.26
N LEU A 176 20.03 13.44 -6.24
CA LEU A 176 20.24 12.63 -7.44
C LEU A 176 19.19 12.93 -8.53
N GLY A 177 17.91 13.04 -8.15
CA GLY A 177 16.84 13.41 -9.07
C GLY A 177 17.00 14.82 -9.66
N HIS A 178 17.53 15.77 -8.87
CA HIS A 178 17.87 17.11 -9.36
C HIS A 178 19.00 17.05 -10.40
N TYR A 179 20.04 16.26 -10.16
CA TYR A 179 21.14 16.07 -11.13
C TYR A 179 20.68 15.38 -12.41
N THR A 180 19.75 14.42 -12.35
CA THR A 180 19.19 13.79 -13.56
C THR A 180 18.37 14.78 -14.40
N LYS A 181 17.63 15.70 -13.76
CA LYS A 181 16.91 16.77 -14.48
C LYS A 181 17.85 17.80 -15.11
N PHE A 182 18.99 18.08 -14.47
CA PHE A 182 19.98 19.01 -15.00
C PHE A 182 20.69 18.49 -16.26
N PHE A 183 20.74 17.17 -16.45
CA PHE A 183 21.32 16.55 -17.65
C PHE A 183 20.31 16.36 -18.80
N ALA A 184 19.02 16.58 -18.54
CA ALA A 184 17.92 16.39 -19.49
C ALA A 184 17.31 17.72 -20.01
N SER A 185 17.97 18.85 -19.73
CA SER A 185 17.70 20.19 -20.28
C SER A 185 18.86 20.64 -21.16
#